data_AF-A0A7S0VEZ8-F1
#
_entry.id   AF-A0A7S0VEZ8-F1
#
_cell.length_a   1.000
_cell.length_b   1.000
_cell.length_c   1.000
_cell.angle_alpha   90.00
_cell.angle_beta   90.00
_cell.angle_gamma   90.00
#
_symmetry.space_group_name_H-M   'P 1'
#
loop_
_entity.id
_entity.type
_entity.pdbx_description
1 polymer ?
#
loop_
_entity_poly.entity_id
_entity_poly.type
_entity_poly.pdbx_seq_one_letter_code
_entity_poly.pdbx_strand_id
1 'polypeptide(L)'
;GSADLVAALELQPTEGLSCIAIAVFEAAFVLPLLARGSSTADLKAKRIHVHLENHPSSRIPISELKASRIGKLATVRGTVIRLTAVRPLVESMTFCCVKCGSPCPALYIDDGRIGPPDKCSGSLEDGCRSRSFIPIRESAKFIDWRRIRIQECIPSFLPPSGTLLSTSSNPSFAASGPDAFESSSKEWLQSLGGGGPPAAAAATAAV
;
A
#
# COMPACT_ATOMS: atom_id res chain seq x y z
N GLY A 1 -12.45 -3.35 22.69
CA GLY A 1 -11.48 -4.47 22.63
C GLY A 1 -11.13 -4.82 21.20
N SER A 2 -12.00 -5.55 20.49
CA SER A 2 -11.84 -5.85 19.05
C SER A 2 -12.80 -5.07 18.14
N ALA A 3 -14.01 -4.75 18.63
CA ALA A 3 -15.01 -3.98 17.88
C ALA A 3 -14.51 -2.57 17.51
N ASP A 4 -13.77 -1.92 18.42
CA ASP A 4 -13.21 -0.59 18.20
C ASP A 4 -12.16 -0.57 17.09
N LEU A 5 -11.37 -1.65 16.95
CA LEU A 5 -10.36 -1.76 15.90
C LEU A 5 -10.99 -1.94 14.52
N VAL A 6 -12.04 -2.77 14.44
CA VAL A 6 -12.78 -2.98 13.19
C VAL A 6 -13.45 -1.66 12.76
N ALA A 7 -14.08 -0.96 13.69
CA ALA A 7 -14.66 0.36 13.44
C ALA A 7 -13.59 1.38 12.99
N ALA A 8 -12.41 1.37 13.62
CA ALA A 8 -11.28 2.21 13.21
C ALA A 8 -10.81 1.90 11.79
N LEU A 9 -10.75 0.62 11.38
CA LEU A 9 -10.39 0.24 10.01
C LEU A 9 -11.41 0.68 8.96
N GLU A 10 -12.69 0.75 9.30
CA GLU A 10 -13.75 1.19 8.39
C GLU A 10 -13.83 2.72 8.25
N LEU A 11 -13.60 3.44 9.35
CA LEU A 11 -13.74 4.90 9.42
C LEU A 11 -12.42 5.63 9.12
N GLN A 12 -11.31 5.16 9.67
CA GLN A 12 -9.98 5.79 9.62
C GLN A 12 -8.88 4.71 9.50
N PRO A 13 -8.78 4.03 8.35
CA PRO A 13 -7.84 2.93 8.17
C PRO A 13 -6.38 3.32 8.34
N THR A 14 -6.00 4.56 8.02
CA THR A 14 -4.63 5.04 8.25
C THR A 14 -4.23 4.97 9.72
N GLU A 15 -5.14 5.36 10.62
CA GLU A 15 -4.92 5.30 12.06
C GLU A 15 -4.98 3.85 12.55
N GLY A 16 -5.99 3.09 12.12
CA GLY A 16 -6.14 1.69 12.48
C GLY A 16 -4.91 0.84 12.10
N LEU A 17 -4.40 1.00 10.89
CA LEU A 17 -3.17 0.33 10.42
C LEU A 17 -1.93 0.78 11.19
N SER A 18 -1.84 2.06 11.55
CA SER A 18 -0.73 2.58 12.36
C SER A 18 -0.75 1.97 13.76
N CYS A 19 -1.91 1.86 14.39
CA CYS A 19 -2.08 1.20 15.69
C CYS A 19 -1.66 -0.27 15.63
N ILE A 20 -2.05 -0.99 14.56
CA ILE A 20 -1.62 -2.38 14.34
C ILE A 20 -0.10 -2.45 14.18
N ALA A 21 0.50 -1.56 13.37
CA ALA A 21 1.94 -1.53 13.16
C ALA A 21 2.72 -1.30 14.47
N ILE A 22 2.23 -0.41 15.33
CA ILE A 22 2.82 -0.14 16.64
C ILE A 22 2.69 -1.35 17.57
N ALA A 23 1.51 -1.95 17.65
CA ALA A 23 1.28 -3.13 18.49
C ALA A 23 2.14 -4.32 18.05
N VAL A 24 2.28 -4.53 16.74
CA VAL A 24 3.19 -5.55 16.18
C VAL A 24 4.65 -5.20 16.49
N PHE A 25 5.04 -3.93 16.40
CA PHE A 25 6.39 -3.50 16.74
C PHE A 25 6.72 -3.79 18.21
N GLU A 26 5.81 -3.45 19.11
CA GLU A 26 5.95 -3.70 20.53
C GLU A 26 6.06 -5.21 20.83
N ALA A 27 5.15 -6.01 20.28
CA ALA A 27 5.12 -7.45 20.50
C ALA A 27 6.34 -8.18 19.91
N ALA A 28 6.80 -7.77 18.72
CA ALA A 28 7.88 -8.45 18.01
C ALA A 28 9.28 -7.98 18.42
N PHE A 29 9.43 -6.72 18.85
CA PHE A 29 10.74 -6.13 19.12
C PHE A 29 10.93 -5.68 20.57
N VAL A 30 9.92 -5.10 21.21
CA VAL A 30 10.07 -4.53 22.56
C VAL A 30 9.96 -5.61 23.63
N LEU A 31 8.89 -6.39 23.63
CA LEU A 31 8.66 -7.43 24.65
C LEU A 31 9.81 -8.46 24.74
N PRO A 32 10.38 -8.97 23.63
CA PRO A 32 11.50 -9.91 23.71
C PRO A 32 12.79 -9.31 24.26
N LEU A 33 13.03 -8.00 24.05
CA LEU A 33 14.21 -7.32 24.60
C LEU A 33 14.07 -7.11 26.11
N LEU A 34 12.88 -6.70 26.56
CA LEU A 34 12.57 -6.57 27.98
C LEU A 34 12.71 -7.90 28.71
N ALA A 35 12.23 -8.99 28.10
CA ALA A 35 12.38 -10.35 28.65
C ALA A 35 13.85 -10.79 28.77
N ARG A 36 14.76 -10.24 27.96
CA ARG A 36 16.21 -10.49 27.99
C ARG A 36 16.99 -9.50 28.85
N GLY A 37 16.32 -8.55 29.51
CA GLY A 37 16.97 -7.49 30.28
C GLY A 37 17.78 -6.51 29.41
N SER A 38 17.50 -6.44 28.11
CA SER A 38 18.20 -5.56 27.17
C SER A 38 17.47 -4.22 27.03
N SER A 39 18.23 -3.15 26.77
CA SER A 39 17.68 -1.80 26.60
C SER A 39 16.93 -1.67 25.27
N THR A 40 15.76 -1.05 25.30
CA THR A 40 14.98 -0.68 24.11
C THR A 40 15.67 0.40 23.26
N ALA A 41 16.71 1.06 23.79
CA ALA A 41 17.49 2.07 23.07
C ALA A 41 18.27 1.51 21.87
N ASP A 42 18.50 0.19 21.82
CA ASP A 42 19.20 -0.46 20.71
C ASP A 42 18.26 -0.81 19.53
N LEU A 43 16.96 -0.57 19.68
CA LEU A 43 16.00 -0.71 18.59
C LEU A 43 16.20 0.41 17.57
N LYS A 44 16.95 0.10 16.51
CA LYS A 44 16.93 0.93 15.30
C LYS A 44 15.48 1.10 14.85
N ALA A 45 15.09 2.34 14.56
CA ALA A 45 13.78 2.67 14.04
C ALA A 45 13.50 1.88 12.74
N LYS A 46 12.78 0.77 12.87
CA LYS A 46 12.33 -0.08 11.77
C LYS A 46 10.86 0.21 11.55
N ARG A 47 10.53 0.65 10.34
CA ARG A 47 9.14 0.88 9.94
C ARG A 47 8.49 -0.46 9.58
N ILE A 48 7.39 -0.79 10.25
CA ILE A 48 6.58 -1.97 9.92
C ILE A 48 5.46 -1.53 8.99
N HIS A 49 5.37 -2.21 7.85
CA HIS A 49 4.28 -2.05 6.91
C HIS A 49 3.28 -3.18 7.11
N VAL A 50 2.04 -2.82 7.42
CA VAL A 50 0.94 -3.78 7.58
C VAL A 50 0.18 -3.82 6.25
N HIS A 51 0.11 -5.00 5.65
CA HIS A 51 -0.71 -5.23 4.45
C HIS A 51 -1.93 -6.06 4.85
N LEU A 52 -3.12 -5.51 4.60
CA LEU A 52 -4.37 -6.23 4.80
C LEU A 52 -4.71 -7.00 3.53
N GLU A 53 -4.90 -8.30 3.67
CA GLU A 53 -5.31 -9.16 2.55
C GLU A 53 -6.77 -9.58 2.69
N ASN A 54 -7.46 -9.66 1.55
CA ASN A 54 -8.80 -10.22 1.43
C ASN A 54 -9.80 -9.70 2.48
N HIS A 55 -10.04 -8.38 2.52
CA HIS A 55 -11.01 -7.77 3.43
C HIS A 55 -12.41 -7.66 2.77
N PRO A 56 -13.32 -8.63 3.00
CA PRO A 56 -14.56 -8.75 2.22
C PRO A 56 -15.51 -7.56 2.42
N SER A 57 -15.56 -6.97 3.61
CA SER A 57 -16.43 -5.83 3.94
C SER A 57 -16.13 -4.59 3.08
N SER A 58 -14.92 -4.48 2.55
CA SER A 58 -14.49 -3.39 1.66
C SER A 58 -14.58 -3.72 0.18
N ARG A 59 -15.08 -4.91 -0.20
CA ARG A 59 -15.14 -5.30 -1.62
C ARG A 59 -16.12 -4.44 -2.38
N ILE A 60 -15.64 -3.81 -3.46
CA ILE A 60 -16.45 -2.98 -4.33
C ILE A 60 -16.07 -3.15 -5.80
N PRO A 61 -17.03 -3.02 -6.72
CA PRO A 61 -16.74 -2.91 -8.14
C PRO A 61 -15.98 -1.60 -8.43
N ILE A 62 -15.12 -1.61 -9.45
CA ILE A 62 -14.30 -0.45 -9.83
C ILE A 62 -15.21 0.70 -10.29
N SER A 63 -16.32 0.38 -10.96
CA SER A 63 -17.37 1.33 -11.34
C SER A 63 -18.04 2.07 -10.17
N GLU A 64 -17.98 1.54 -8.93
CA GLU A 64 -18.52 2.19 -7.73
C GLU A 64 -17.48 2.98 -6.92
N LEU A 65 -16.23 3.07 -7.41
CA LEU A 65 -15.19 3.87 -6.77
C LEU A 65 -15.48 5.36 -6.95
N LYS A 66 -16.20 5.95 -5.99
CA LYS A 66 -16.62 7.35 -5.96
C LYS A 66 -15.85 8.14 -4.89
N ALA A 67 -15.93 9.46 -4.97
CA ALA A 67 -15.28 10.38 -4.01
C ALA A 67 -15.70 10.14 -2.54
N SER A 68 -16.90 9.59 -2.29
CA SER A 68 -17.37 9.25 -0.94
C SER A 68 -16.53 8.18 -0.23
N ARG A 69 -15.66 7.47 -0.96
CA ARG A 69 -14.76 6.44 -0.44
C ARG A 69 -13.32 6.92 -0.25
N ILE A 70 -13.02 8.18 -0.51
CA ILE A 70 -11.69 8.75 -0.25
C ILE A 70 -11.38 8.59 1.25
N GLY A 71 -10.17 8.09 1.55
CA GLY A 71 -9.72 7.83 2.91
C GLY A 71 -10.25 6.53 3.56
N LYS A 72 -10.97 5.67 2.82
CA LYS A 72 -11.49 4.38 3.31
C LYS A 72 -10.84 3.20 2.59
N LEU A 73 -10.90 2.01 3.20
CA LEU A 73 -10.44 0.77 2.56
C LEU A 73 -11.36 0.39 1.40
N ALA A 74 -10.75 -0.07 0.31
CA ALA A 74 -11.45 -0.64 -0.83
C ALA A 74 -10.69 -1.87 -1.33
N THR A 75 -11.41 -2.97 -1.47
CA THR A 75 -10.92 -4.18 -2.14
C THR A 75 -11.51 -4.24 -3.54
N VAL A 76 -10.68 -4.12 -4.56
CA VAL A 76 -11.11 -4.20 -5.96
C VAL A 76 -10.65 -5.49 -6.62
N ARG A 77 -11.41 -5.97 -7.60
CA ARG A 77 -11.02 -7.10 -8.46
C ARG A 77 -11.04 -6.65 -9.91
N GLY A 78 -10.02 -7.02 -10.67
CA GLY A 78 -9.88 -6.61 -12.06
C GLY A 78 -8.69 -7.25 -12.75
N THR A 79 -8.60 -7.06 -14.06
CA THR A 79 -7.49 -7.50 -14.90
C THR A 79 -6.44 -6.40 -14.99
N VAL A 80 -5.18 -6.74 -14.75
CA VAL A 80 -4.06 -5.80 -14.96
C VAL A 80 -3.85 -5.59 -16.46
N ILE A 81 -4.11 -4.38 -16.95
CA ILE A 81 -3.97 -4.03 -18.38
C ILE A 81 -2.63 -3.37 -18.70
N ARG A 82 -2.00 -2.76 -17.70
CA ARG A 82 -0.70 -2.11 -17.87
C ARG A 82 0.05 -2.06 -16.56
N LEU A 83 1.35 -2.36 -16.64
CA LEU A 83 2.32 -2.20 -15.56
C LEU A 83 3.43 -1.29 -16.06
N THR A 84 3.79 -0.27 -15.28
CA THR A 84 4.96 0.57 -15.61
C THR A 84 6.25 -0.08 -15.11
N ALA A 85 7.37 0.25 -15.75
CA ALA A 85 8.68 -0.05 -15.18
C ALA A 85 8.83 0.58 -13.79
N VAL A 86 9.67 -0.05 -12.97
CA VAL A 86 10.02 0.43 -11.63
C VAL A 86 10.76 1.74 -11.76
N ARG A 87 10.37 2.72 -10.94
CA ARG A 87 11.08 3.98 -10.80
C ARG A 87 11.37 4.23 -9.33
N PRO A 88 12.58 4.71 -8.98
CA PRO A 88 12.87 5.12 -7.62
C PRO A 88 12.08 6.39 -7.30
N LEU A 89 11.35 6.38 -6.20
CA LEU A 89 10.70 7.53 -5.59
C LEU A 89 11.51 7.94 -4.37
N VAL A 90 11.79 9.24 -4.23
CA VAL A 90 12.48 9.72 -3.02
C VAL A 90 11.51 9.58 -1.86
N GLU A 91 11.89 8.80 -0.86
CA GLU A 91 11.16 8.71 0.41
C GLU A 91 11.59 9.89 1.26
N SER A 92 12.86 9.99 1.68
CA SER A 92 13.32 11.10 2.52
C SER A 92 14.59 11.73 1.98
N MET A 93 14.78 13.02 2.27
CA MET A 93 15.95 13.79 1.86
C MET A 93 16.21 14.92 2.86
N THR A 94 17.46 15.35 2.97
CA THR A 94 17.87 16.50 3.77
C THR A 94 18.34 17.65 2.88
N PHE A 95 18.05 18.86 3.32
CA PHE A 95 18.51 20.12 2.72
C PHE A 95 19.49 20.82 3.65
N CYS A 96 20.51 21.46 3.10
CA CYS A 96 21.44 22.31 3.84
C CYS A 96 20.99 23.77 3.75
N CYS A 97 20.88 24.47 4.88
CA CYS A 97 20.66 25.91 4.89
C CYS A 97 21.92 26.65 4.40
N VAL A 98 21.76 27.54 3.41
CA VAL A 98 22.89 28.31 2.84
C VAL A 98 23.53 29.26 3.84
N LYS A 99 22.76 29.79 4.80
CA LYS A 99 23.26 30.79 5.76
C LYS A 99 23.97 30.18 6.97
N CYS A 100 23.38 29.16 7.58
CA CYS A 100 23.88 28.60 8.84
C CYS A 100 24.41 27.17 8.71
N GLY A 101 24.36 26.57 7.51
CA GLY A 101 24.83 25.21 7.27
C GLY A 101 24.00 24.11 7.93
N SER A 102 22.92 24.45 8.65
CA SER A 102 22.14 23.46 9.39
C SER A 102 21.40 22.51 8.44
N PRO A 103 21.42 21.18 8.73
CA PRO A 103 20.60 20.21 8.02
C PRO A 103 19.12 20.42 8.40
N CYS A 104 18.28 20.55 7.39
CA CYS A 104 16.84 20.73 7.51
C CYS A 104 16.15 19.57 6.77
N PRO A 105 15.19 18.87 7.38
CA PRO A 105 14.45 17.82 6.69
C PRO A 105 13.64 18.41 5.55
N ALA A 106 13.51 17.65 4.46
CA ALA A 106 12.69 18.08 3.34
C ALA A 106 11.19 18.12 3.66
N LEU A 107 10.45 18.94 2.91
CA LEU A 107 8.99 18.96 2.94
C LEU A 107 8.45 17.93 1.95
N TYR A 108 7.54 17.07 2.41
CA TYR A 108 6.77 16.20 1.51
C TYR A 108 5.66 17.01 0.84
N ILE A 109 5.61 16.92 -0.48
CA ILE A 109 4.56 17.50 -1.32
C ILE A 109 3.70 16.34 -1.83
N ASP A 110 2.43 16.64 -2.09
CA ASP A 110 1.50 15.71 -2.74
C ASP A 110 2.10 15.12 -4.03
N ASP A 111 1.64 13.91 -4.41
CA ASP A 111 2.15 13.12 -5.54
C ASP A 111 3.60 12.60 -5.40
N GLY A 112 4.13 12.52 -4.18
CA GLY A 112 5.47 11.96 -3.92
C GLY A 112 6.60 12.87 -4.38
N ARG A 113 6.33 14.18 -4.48
CA ARG A 113 7.36 15.19 -4.74
C ARG A 113 7.96 15.63 -3.41
N ILE A 114 9.26 15.93 -3.42
CA ILE A 114 9.96 16.45 -2.25
C ILE A 114 10.45 17.86 -2.57
N GLY A 115 10.15 18.79 -1.67
CA GLY A 115 10.53 20.19 -1.76
C GLY A 115 11.49 20.63 -0.67
N PRO A 116 12.13 21.79 -0.84
CA PRO A 116 12.87 22.44 0.23
C PRO A 116 11.93 22.80 1.40
N PRO A 117 12.43 22.86 2.64
CA PRO A 117 11.64 23.28 3.79
C PRO A 117 11.22 24.76 3.71
N ASP A 118 10.11 25.12 4.36
CA ASP A 118 9.62 26.51 4.39
C ASP A 118 10.44 27.42 5.30
N LYS A 119 11.03 26.84 6.35
CA LYS A 119 11.79 27.56 7.39
C LYS A 119 13.01 26.75 7.81
N CYS A 120 14.09 27.45 8.12
CA CYS A 120 15.29 26.82 8.64
C CYS A 120 15.06 26.37 10.09
N SER A 121 15.43 25.14 10.42
CA SER A 121 15.40 24.58 11.79
C SER A 121 16.71 24.82 12.56
N GLY A 122 17.53 25.78 12.11
CA GLY A 122 18.89 25.99 12.64
C GLY A 122 18.86 26.72 13.97
N SER A 123 19.54 26.15 14.98
CA SER A 123 19.61 26.64 16.35
C SER A 123 20.67 27.72 16.58
N LEU A 124 20.93 28.58 15.59
CA LEU A 124 21.80 29.74 15.82
C LEU A 124 21.15 30.63 16.90
N GLU A 125 21.97 31.37 17.63
CA GLU A 125 21.63 32.13 18.85
C GLU A 125 20.37 33.02 18.70
N ASP A 126 20.09 33.55 17.50
CA ASP A 126 18.89 34.37 17.19
C ASP A 126 17.80 33.66 16.34
N GLY A 127 17.98 32.38 16.04
CA GLY A 127 17.18 31.61 15.10
C GLY A 127 17.45 31.98 13.64
N CYS A 128 17.77 30.98 12.80
CA CYS A 128 18.02 31.24 11.39
C CYS A 128 16.72 31.46 10.61
N ARG A 129 16.55 32.63 9.98
CA ARG A 129 15.38 32.98 9.14
C ARG A 129 15.60 32.78 7.64
N SER A 130 16.61 32.01 7.26
CA SER A 130 16.88 31.72 5.84
C SER A 130 15.75 30.93 5.21
N ARG A 131 15.47 31.22 3.92
CA ARG A 131 14.59 30.44 3.05
C ARG A 131 15.33 29.84 1.84
N SER A 132 16.66 29.93 1.85
CA SER A 132 17.51 29.40 0.80
C SER A 132 18.15 28.10 1.26
N PHE A 133 17.91 27.03 0.51
CA PHE A 133 18.28 25.67 0.85
C PHE A 133 18.91 24.96 -0.35
N ILE A 134 19.93 24.13 -0.10
CA ILE A 134 20.59 23.31 -1.10
C ILE A 134 20.31 21.83 -0.80
N PRO A 135 19.81 21.04 -1.75
CA PRO A 135 19.53 19.62 -1.52
C PRO A 135 20.82 18.81 -1.36
N ILE A 136 20.90 17.98 -0.31
CA ILE A 136 22.01 17.03 -0.10
C ILE A 136 21.62 15.69 -0.74
N ARG A 137 22.05 15.46 -1.99
CA ARG A 137 21.66 14.26 -2.77
C ARG A 137 22.08 12.93 -2.14
N GLU A 138 23.21 12.92 -1.45
CA GLU A 138 23.73 11.74 -0.76
C GLU A 138 22.86 11.29 0.43
N SER A 139 22.07 12.20 1.00
CA SER A 139 21.15 11.90 2.09
C SER A 139 19.83 11.28 1.64
N ALA A 140 19.58 11.23 0.33
CA ALA A 140 18.31 10.78 -0.23
C ALA A 140 18.12 9.27 -0.04
N LYS A 141 16.99 8.88 0.55
CA LYS A 141 16.52 7.50 0.59
C LYS A 141 15.45 7.32 -0.46
N PHE A 142 15.50 6.19 -1.17
CA PHE A 142 14.58 5.88 -2.26
C PHE A 142 13.77 4.62 -1.94
N ILE A 143 12.53 4.60 -2.42
CA ILE A 143 11.67 3.41 -2.44
C ILE A 143 11.26 3.10 -3.88
N ASP A 144 11.02 1.83 -4.16
CA ASP A 144 10.56 1.40 -5.48
C ASP A 144 9.09 1.78 -5.69
N TRP A 145 8.81 2.55 -6.73
CA TRP A 145 7.46 2.93 -7.12
C TRP A 145 7.09 2.38 -8.49
N ARG A 146 5.84 1.92 -8.61
CA ARG A 146 5.26 1.38 -9.84
C ARG A 146 3.80 1.80 -9.94
N ARG A 147 3.33 2.05 -11.16
CA ARG A 147 1.92 2.29 -11.45
C ARG A 147 1.31 1.09 -12.16
N ILE A 148 0.18 0.64 -11.65
CA ILE A 148 -0.61 -0.45 -12.22
C ILE A 148 -1.94 0.13 -12.69
N ARG A 149 -2.35 -0.20 -13.92
CA ARG A 149 -3.69 0.07 -14.42
C ARG A 149 -4.48 -1.22 -14.41
N ILE A 150 -5.66 -1.16 -13.79
CA ILE A 150 -6.57 -2.29 -13.62
C ILE A 150 -7.87 -1.95 -14.37
N GLN A 151 -8.39 -2.93 -15.11
CA GLN A 151 -9.71 -2.87 -15.73
C GLN A 151 -10.67 -3.79 -14.97
N GLU A 152 -11.92 -3.37 -14.81
CA GLU A 152 -12.94 -4.16 -14.12
C GLU A 152 -13.17 -5.51 -14.83
N CYS A 153 -13.31 -6.58 -14.05
CA CYS A 153 -13.68 -7.88 -14.59
C CYS A 153 -15.16 -7.82 -15.02
N ILE A 154 -15.40 -7.81 -16.33
CA ILE A 154 -16.76 -7.94 -16.86
C ILE A 154 -17.16 -9.41 -16.70
N PRO A 155 -18.31 -9.72 -16.04
CA PRO A 155 -18.81 -11.08 -16.04
C PRO A 155 -19.07 -11.51 -17.48
N SER A 156 -18.56 -12.68 -17.86
CA SER A 156 -18.50 -13.25 -19.22
C SER A 156 -19.85 -13.48 -19.91
N PHE A 157 -20.95 -12.94 -19.37
CA PHE A 157 -22.31 -13.09 -19.88
C PHE A 157 -22.88 -11.82 -20.54
N LEU A 158 -22.11 -10.72 -20.61
CA LEU A 158 -22.52 -9.52 -21.36
C LEU A 158 -21.91 -9.56 -22.76
N PRO A 159 -22.71 -9.74 -23.83
CA PRO A 159 -22.21 -9.52 -25.18
C PRO A 159 -21.74 -8.06 -25.29
N PRO A 160 -20.65 -7.77 -26.03
CA PRO A 160 -20.22 -6.41 -26.29
C PRO A 160 -21.42 -5.67 -26.90
N SER A 161 -21.84 -4.57 -26.25
CA SER A 161 -22.99 -3.78 -26.68
C SER A 161 -22.89 -3.46 -28.17
N GLY A 162 -23.75 -4.08 -28.98
CA GLY A 162 -23.70 -3.95 -30.43
C GLY A 162 -24.56 -4.90 -31.26
N THR A 163 -25.06 -6.02 -30.72
CA THR A 163 -25.89 -6.93 -31.54
C THR A 163 -27.11 -7.41 -30.76
N LEU A 164 -28.28 -6.88 -31.12
CA LEU A 164 -29.56 -7.50 -30.79
C LEU A 164 -29.67 -8.80 -31.61
N LEU A 165 -29.49 -9.94 -30.96
CA LEU A 165 -30.01 -11.19 -31.48
C LEU A 165 -31.08 -11.69 -30.50
N SER A 166 -32.31 -11.40 -30.89
CA SER A 166 -33.48 -12.12 -30.42
C SER A 166 -33.37 -13.58 -30.85
N THR A 167 -33.26 -14.51 -29.91
CA THR A 167 -33.94 -15.81 -30.05
C THR A 167 -34.13 -16.44 -28.69
N SER A 168 -35.38 -16.80 -28.46
CA SER A 168 -35.92 -17.65 -27.41
C SER A 168 -35.26 -19.03 -27.37
N SER A 169 -34.83 -19.46 -26.19
CA SER A 169 -35.11 -20.81 -25.64
C SER A 169 -34.36 -21.00 -24.31
N ASN A 170 -35.10 -21.43 -23.28
CA ASN A 170 -34.58 -21.95 -22.01
C ASN A 170 -33.43 -22.95 -22.23
N PRO A 171 -32.49 -23.03 -21.29
CA PRO A 171 -32.34 -24.29 -20.58
C PRO A 171 -32.20 -24.14 -19.06
N SER A 172 -32.65 -25.20 -18.40
CA SER A 172 -32.73 -25.43 -16.96
C SER A 172 -31.48 -25.02 -16.18
N PHE A 173 -31.75 -24.40 -15.03
CA PHE A 173 -30.82 -24.15 -13.94
C PHE A 173 -30.15 -25.47 -13.47
N ALA A 174 -28.84 -25.59 -13.68
CA ALA A 174 -27.97 -26.39 -12.83
C ALA A 174 -27.01 -25.43 -12.13
N ALA A 175 -27.31 -25.13 -10.87
CA ALA A 175 -26.45 -24.34 -10.00
C ALA A 175 -25.19 -25.16 -9.67
N SER A 176 -24.03 -24.73 -10.14
CA SER A 176 -22.73 -25.12 -9.58
C SER A 176 -22.24 -23.98 -8.68
N GLY A 177 -22.05 -24.30 -7.40
CA GLY A 177 -21.72 -23.39 -6.31
C GLY A 177 -20.28 -22.85 -6.32
N PRO A 178 -19.93 -22.05 -5.29
CA PRO A 178 -18.72 -21.20 -5.23
C PRO A 178 -17.41 -21.95 -4.88
N ASP A 179 -17.20 -23.17 -5.35
CA ASP A 179 -16.05 -24.01 -4.92
C ASP A 179 -14.93 -24.15 -5.98
N ALA A 180 -15.10 -23.60 -7.19
CA ALA A 180 -14.14 -23.82 -8.27
C ALA A 180 -12.81 -23.04 -8.14
N PHE A 181 -12.78 -21.94 -7.39
CA PHE A 181 -11.53 -21.17 -7.18
C PHE A 181 -10.68 -21.71 -6.02
N GLU A 182 -11.29 -22.38 -5.05
CA GLU A 182 -10.62 -22.94 -3.86
C GLU A 182 -9.87 -24.25 -4.18
N SER A 183 -10.28 -24.97 -5.24
CA SER A 183 -9.59 -26.20 -5.68
C SER A 183 -8.24 -25.88 -6.33
N SER A 184 -8.19 -24.83 -7.16
CA SER A 184 -6.99 -24.50 -7.93
C SER A 184 -5.85 -23.98 -7.06
N SER A 185 -6.16 -23.34 -5.93
CA SER A 185 -5.17 -22.88 -4.94
C SER A 185 -4.62 -24.01 -4.06
N LYS A 186 -5.42 -25.06 -3.79
CA LYS A 186 -4.94 -26.25 -3.04
C LYS A 186 -4.11 -27.20 -3.91
N GLU A 187 -4.43 -27.35 -5.19
CA GLU A 187 -3.59 -28.10 -6.14
C GLU A 187 -2.22 -27.44 -6.37
N TRP A 188 -2.15 -26.11 -6.37
CA TRP A 188 -0.88 -25.37 -6.46
C TRP A 188 0.01 -25.56 -5.21
N LEU A 189 -0.58 -25.58 -4.01
CA LEU A 189 0.18 -25.74 -2.76
C LEU A 189 0.75 -27.16 -2.57
N GLN A 190 0.22 -28.18 -3.25
CA GLN A 190 0.76 -29.55 -3.21
C GLN A 190 1.88 -29.79 -4.23
N SER A 191 2.02 -28.95 -5.26
CA SER A 191 3.00 -29.12 -6.33
C SER A 191 4.36 -28.42 -6.08
N LEU A 192 4.57 -27.74 -4.96
CA LEU A 192 5.81 -26.99 -4.67
C LEU A 192 6.95 -27.84 -4.10
N GLY A 193 6.92 -29.16 -4.31
CA GLY A 193 8.06 -30.06 -4.10
C GLY A 193 8.86 -30.27 -5.38
N GLY A 194 9.61 -29.27 -5.83
CA GLY A 194 10.72 -29.47 -6.78
C GLY A 194 10.71 -28.63 -8.06
N GLY A 195 11.71 -27.75 -8.17
CA GLY A 195 12.40 -27.46 -9.43
C GLY A 195 11.84 -26.38 -10.36
N GLY A 196 12.29 -25.12 -10.19
CA GLY A 196 12.52 -24.13 -11.26
C GLY A 196 11.30 -23.49 -11.95
N PRO A 197 11.32 -22.18 -12.27
CA PRO A 197 10.11 -21.46 -12.69
C PRO A 197 9.84 -21.55 -14.21
N PRO A 198 8.57 -21.38 -14.62
CA PRO A 198 8.28 -20.40 -15.65
C PRO A 198 7.29 -19.33 -15.19
N ALA A 199 7.48 -18.15 -15.78
CA ALA A 199 6.85 -16.88 -15.49
C ALA A 199 5.30 -16.90 -15.55
N ALA A 200 4.67 -16.71 -14.39
CA ALA A 200 3.32 -16.16 -14.28
C ALA A 200 3.25 -15.33 -12.99
N ALA A 201 3.74 -14.10 -13.06
CA ALA A 201 3.70 -13.17 -11.93
C ALA A 201 2.26 -12.66 -11.73
N ALA A 202 1.54 -13.28 -10.79
CA ALA A 202 0.36 -12.69 -10.19
C ALA A 202 0.80 -11.45 -9.37
N ALA A 203 0.69 -10.27 -9.97
CA ALA A 203 0.99 -9.02 -9.30
C ALA A 203 -0.20 -8.62 -8.41
N THR A 204 -0.16 -9.00 -7.13
CA THR A 204 -1.03 -8.42 -6.10
C THR A 204 -0.53 -7.02 -5.79
N ALA A 205 -1.27 -6.01 -6.24
CA ALA A 205 -1.02 -4.62 -5.89
C ALA A 205 -1.84 -4.28 -4.63
N ALA A 206 -1.18 -4.23 -3.48
CA ALA A 206 -1.72 -3.57 -2.29
C ALA A 206 -1.34 -2.09 -2.35
N VAL A 207 -2.33 -1.21 -2.26
CA VAL A 207 -2.17 0.24 -2.03
C VAL A 207 -2.37 0.50 -0.55
#